data_AF-A0A5J6N6F5-F1
#
_entry.id   AF-A0A5J6N6F5-F1
#
_cell.length_a   1.000
_cell.length_b   1.000
_cell.length_c   1.000
_cell.angle_alpha   90.00
_cell.angle_beta   90.00
_cell.angle_gamma   90.00
#
_symmetry.space_group_name_H-M   'P 1'
#
loop_
_entity.id
_entity.type
_entity.pdbx_description
1 polymer ?
#
loop_
_entity_poly.entity_id
_entity_poly.type
_entity_poly.pdbx_seq_one_letter_code
_entity_poly.pdbx_strand_id
1 'polypeptide(L)'
;MIGSDYGETAAVTKAGHWRFYCAAGGRAMSDEITVDRPVVLVGLMGAGKSCIGRRLAQRLRLPFVDADREIEQAAGCSIPEIFARHGEQAFRDGERRVILRLLESPPFVLATGGGAFMDPRTRAAVHGKAISIWLRADLDLLVRRTGRRGDRPLLQVDDPRAKLAELMEMRHPFYAEADLTVDSQDGPPDLTLERVLAALAAYQPPALAKDAAAGAERRAASS
;
A
#
# COMPACT_ATOMS: atom_id res chain seq x y z
N MET A 1 21.79 32.11 -30.01
CA MET A 1 21.92 32.48 -28.59
C MET A 1 20.64 32.08 -27.89
N ILE A 2 20.63 30.91 -27.24
CA ILE A 2 19.51 30.39 -26.46
C ILE A 2 19.98 30.44 -25.00
N GLY A 3 19.61 31.50 -24.28
CA GLY A 3 19.42 31.44 -22.82
C GLY A 3 17.98 31.00 -22.58
N SER A 4 17.59 30.38 -21.47
CA SER A 4 17.97 30.65 -20.09
C SER A 4 17.49 29.47 -19.24
N ASP A 5 18.20 29.26 -18.14
CA ASP A 5 17.92 28.41 -16.99
C ASP A 5 16.44 28.18 -16.65
N TYR A 6 16.12 26.93 -16.30
CA TYR A 6 15.16 26.61 -15.25
C TYR A 6 15.68 25.41 -14.44
N GLY A 7 16.67 25.68 -13.60
CA GLY A 7 16.78 25.00 -12.32
C GLY A 7 16.11 25.87 -11.27
N GLU A 8 15.07 25.37 -10.60
CA GLU A 8 14.77 25.80 -9.24
C GLU A 8 13.91 24.78 -8.49
N THR A 9 14.56 24.20 -7.49
CA THR A 9 14.05 23.64 -6.24
C THR A 9 12.69 24.18 -5.77
N ALA A 10 11.75 23.29 -5.49
CA ALA A 10 10.52 23.63 -4.78
C ALA A 10 10.61 23.22 -3.31
N ALA A 11 10.64 24.24 -2.44
CA ALA A 11 10.64 24.16 -1.00
C ALA A 11 9.25 23.84 -0.40
N VAL A 12 9.28 23.31 0.82
CA VAL A 12 8.16 22.94 1.69
C VAL A 12 7.33 24.18 2.08
N THR A 13 5.99 24.07 2.02
CA THR A 13 5.09 24.95 2.77
C THR A 13 4.19 24.15 3.71
N LYS A 14 4.16 24.62 4.97
CA LYS A 14 3.25 24.17 6.04
C LYS A 14 1.80 24.37 5.61
N ALA A 15 1.11 23.27 5.35
CA ALA A 15 -0.34 23.04 5.50
C ALA A 15 -0.79 22.01 4.45
N GLY A 16 -0.71 20.72 4.77
CA GLY A 16 -1.59 19.63 4.29
C GLY A 16 -2.03 19.53 2.82
N HIS A 17 -1.40 20.21 1.87
CA HIS A 17 -1.82 20.22 0.47
C HIS A 17 -0.98 19.27 -0.36
N TRP A 18 -1.56 18.12 -0.68
CA TRP A 18 -1.01 17.14 -1.59
C TRP A 18 -1.17 17.62 -3.04
N ARG A 19 -0.06 17.81 -3.76
CA ARG A 19 -0.08 18.09 -5.21
C ARG A 19 -0.09 16.78 -5.99
N PHE A 20 -1.22 16.48 -6.62
CA PHE A 20 -1.40 15.28 -7.45
C PHE A 20 -1.30 15.62 -8.95
N TYR A 21 -0.58 14.78 -9.70
CA TYR A 21 -0.59 14.78 -11.16
C TYR A 21 -1.46 13.62 -11.67
N CYS A 22 -2.53 13.95 -12.41
CA CYS A 22 -3.35 12.97 -13.13
C CYS A 22 -3.08 13.11 -14.64
N ALA A 23 -2.82 11.99 -15.32
CA ALA A 23 -2.85 11.89 -16.77
C ALA A 23 -4.12 11.14 -17.20
N ALA A 24 -4.87 11.70 -18.16
CA ALA A 24 -6.13 11.15 -18.65
C ALA A 24 -5.93 10.29 -19.91
N GLY A 25 -6.65 9.17 -20.04
CA GLY A 25 -6.87 8.50 -21.33
C GLY A 25 -7.40 7.05 -21.28
N GLY A 26 -8.55 6.81 -21.93
CA GLY A 26 -9.00 5.51 -22.47
C GLY A 26 -10.13 4.77 -21.71
N ARG A 27 -11.32 4.64 -22.32
CA ARG A 27 -12.48 3.90 -21.78
C ARG A 27 -12.47 2.41 -22.18
N ALA A 28 -12.37 1.51 -21.21
CA ALA A 28 -12.65 0.07 -21.35
C ALA A 28 -12.93 -0.54 -19.97
N MET A 29 -14.14 -1.12 -19.74
CA MET A 29 -14.66 -1.83 -18.53
C MET A 29 -14.41 -1.25 -17.11
N SER A 30 -13.47 -0.33 -16.95
CA SER A 30 -13.06 0.34 -15.72
C SER A 30 -13.97 1.51 -15.35
N ASP A 31 -14.96 1.84 -16.19
CA ASP A 31 -15.87 2.95 -15.97
C ASP A 31 -16.95 2.64 -14.90
N GLU A 32 -17.05 1.40 -14.42
CA GLU A 32 -18.03 1.00 -13.39
C GLU A 32 -17.43 0.76 -11.99
N ILE A 33 -16.11 0.66 -11.86
CA ILE A 33 -15.48 0.36 -10.56
C ILE A 33 -15.12 1.67 -9.86
N THR A 34 -16.02 2.12 -8.98
CA THR A 34 -15.73 3.21 -8.03
C THR A 34 -15.46 2.64 -6.64
N VAL A 35 -14.39 3.10 -6.00
CA VAL A 35 -14.12 2.82 -4.58
C VAL A 35 -14.24 4.10 -3.78
N ASP A 36 -14.96 4.03 -2.65
CA ASP A 36 -15.29 5.16 -1.77
C ASP A 36 -14.32 5.30 -0.59
N ARG A 37 -13.30 4.44 -0.55
CA ARG A 37 -12.31 4.37 0.52
C ARG A 37 -10.95 3.94 -0.03
N PRO A 38 -9.86 4.09 0.75
CA PRO A 38 -8.54 3.62 0.34
C PRO A 38 -8.50 2.13 -0.04
N VAL A 39 -7.64 1.79 -0.99
CA VAL A 39 -7.29 0.41 -1.36
C VAL A 39 -5.86 0.15 -0.92
N VAL A 40 -5.63 -0.85 -0.07
CA VAL A 40 -4.32 -1.14 0.52
C VAL A 40 -3.79 -2.47 -0.01
N LEU A 41 -2.66 -2.43 -0.71
CA LEU A 41 -1.99 -3.62 -1.22
C LEU A 41 -0.99 -4.16 -0.19
N VAL A 42 -1.17 -5.41 0.21
CA VAL A 42 -0.31 -6.12 1.16
C VAL A 42 0.31 -7.37 0.54
N GLY A 43 1.34 -7.92 1.18
CA GLY A 43 2.08 -9.09 0.71
C GLY A 43 3.60 -8.89 0.74
N LEU A 44 4.34 -9.95 0.41
CA LEU A 44 5.80 -9.93 0.48
C LEU A 44 6.45 -9.00 -0.56
N MET A 45 7.72 -8.68 -0.31
CA MET A 45 8.58 -8.06 -1.31
C MET A 45 8.64 -8.92 -2.58
N GLY A 46 8.59 -8.32 -3.76
CA GLY A 46 8.53 -9.06 -5.03
C GLY A 46 7.11 -9.43 -5.49
N ALA A 47 6.09 -9.35 -4.63
CA ALA A 47 4.70 -9.64 -4.99
C ALA A 47 4.10 -8.67 -6.04
N GLY A 48 4.71 -7.51 -6.25
CA GLY A 48 4.31 -6.55 -7.29
C GLY A 48 3.49 -5.36 -6.80
N LYS A 49 3.35 -5.15 -5.48
CA LYS A 49 2.56 -4.07 -4.86
C LYS A 49 2.72 -2.70 -5.51
N SER A 50 3.94 -2.15 -5.61
CA SER A 50 4.13 -0.83 -6.24
C SER A 50 3.95 -0.83 -7.77
N CYS A 51 4.04 -1.98 -8.44
CA CYS A 51 3.77 -2.08 -9.89
C CYS A 51 2.26 -2.08 -10.15
N ILE A 52 1.55 -3.00 -9.49
CA ILE A 52 0.10 -3.15 -9.60
C ILE A 52 -0.62 -1.94 -9.02
N GLY A 53 -0.17 -1.42 -7.88
CA GLY A 53 -0.78 -0.25 -7.23
C GLY A 53 -0.75 1.00 -8.09
N ARG A 54 0.35 1.28 -8.80
CA ARG A 54 0.41 2.42 -9.74
C ARG A 54 -0.59 2.26 -10.89
N ARG A 55 -0.68 1.06 -11.48
CA ARG A 55 -1.62 0.78 -12.57
C ARG A 55 -3.07 0.82 -12.09
N LEU A 56 -3.34 0.27 -10.91
CA LEU A 56 -4.65 0.30 -10.29
C LEU A 56 -5.10 1.73 -10.01
N ALA A 57 -4.23 2.55 -9.43
CA ALA A 57 -4.50 3.97 -9.18
C ALA A 57 -4.85 4.71 -10.47
N GLN A 58 -4.11 4.47 -11.55
CA GLN A 58 -4.41 5.03 -12.87
C GLN A 58 -5.79 4.59 -13.39
N ARG A 59 -6.13 3.30 -13.26
CA ARG A 59 -7.43 2.78 -13.72
C ARG A 59 -8.60 3.29 -12.91
N LEU A 60 -8.43 3.43 -11.59
CA LEU A 60 -9.45 3.96 -10.68
C LEU A 60 -9.47 5.51 -10.65
N ARG A 61 -8.52 6.17 -11.33
CA ARG A 61 -8.31 7.63 -11.28
C ARG A 61 -8.11 8.16 -9.86
N LEU A 62 -7.38 7.40 -9.04
CA LEU A 62 -7.04 7.73 -7.67
C LEU A 62 -5.54 8.03 -7.52
N PRO A 63 -5.12 8.73 -6.45
CA PRO A 63 -3.72 8.85 -6.10
C PRO A 63 -3.08 7.49 -5.79
N PHE A 64 -1.79 7.36 -6.09
CA PHE A 64 -0.96 6.24 -5.63
C PHE A 64 0.02 6.71 -4.56
N VAL A 65 0.12 5.95 -3.47
CA VAL A 65 1.04 6.19 -2.36
C VAL A 65 1.88 4.94 -2.11
N ASP A 66 3.19 5.12 -1.89
CA ASP A 66 4.10 4.05 -1.48
C ASP A 66 4.53 4.33 -0.03
N ALA A 67 4.18 3.43 0.89
CA ALA A 67 4.38 3.63 2.32
C ALA A 67 5.86 3.82 2.68
N ASP A 68 6.77 3.11 2.02
CA ASP A 68 8.21 3.20 2.29
C ASP A 68 8.69 4.63 1.99
N ARG A 69 8.22 5.24 0.89
CA ARG A 69 8.55 6.64 0.55
C ARG A 69 7.99 7.64 1.55
N GLU A 70 6.75 7.44 2.01
CA GLU A 70 6.13 8.31 2.99
C GLU A 70 6.85 8.24 4.35
N ILE A 71 7.37 7.07 4.72
CA ILE A 71 8.18 6.88 5.92
C ILE A 71 9.50 7.63 5.80
N GLU A 72 10.21 7.50 4.67
CA GLU A 72 11.48 8.20 4.44
C GLU A 72 11.29 9.73 4.45
N GLN A 73 10.24 10.22 3.81
CA GLN A 73 9.90 11.65 3.82
C GLN A 73 9.58 12.15 5.22
N ALA A 74 8.81 11.38 6.00
CA ALA A 74 8.46 11.76 7.37
C ALA A 74 9.67 11.70 8.32
N ALA A 75 10.61 10.78 8.10
CA ALA A 75 11.82 10.61 8.90
C ALA A 75 12.96 11.55 8.47
N GLY A 76 12.91 12.12 7.26
CA GLY A 76 13.98 12.92 6.68
C GLY A 76 15.26 12.13 6.38
N CYS A 77 15.19 10.80 6.34
CA CYS A 77 16.30 9.91 6.04
C CYS A 77 15.79 8.59 5.44
N SER A 78 16.69 7.84 4.82
CA SER A 78 16.36 6.57 4.17
C SER A 78 16.03 5.46 5.18
N ILE A 79 15.28 4.44 4.76
CA ILE A 79 14.95 3.29 5.63
C ILE A 79 16.22 2.63 6.21
N PRO A 80 17.29 2.35 5.43
CA PRO A 80 18.53 1.82 6.00
C PRO A 80 19.12 2.69 7.11
N GLU A 81 19.06 4.02 6.98
CA GLU A 81 19.51 4.93 8.03
C GLU A 81 18.61 4.89 9.27
N ILE A 82 17.30 4.76 9.11
CA ILE A 82 16.37 4.58 10.24
C ILE A 82 16.74 3.31 11.01
N PHE A 83 16.94 2.19 10.32
CA PHE A 83 17.34 0.93 10.94
C PHE A 83 18.69 1.06 11.66
N ALA A 84 19.68 1.69 11.02
CA ALA A 84 21.01 1.86 11.60
C ALA A 84 21.03 2.77 12.85
N ARG A 85 20.24 3.85 12.85
CA ARG A 85 20.23 4.86 13.92
C ARG A 85 19.26 4.57 15.05
N HIS A 86 18.11 3.96 14.72
CA HIS A 86 16.97 3.86 15.64
C HIS A 86 16.46 2.42 15.82
N GLY A 87 16.95 1.47 15.02
CA GLY A 87 16.55 0.07 15.08
C GLY A 87 15.20 -0.22 14.44
N GLU A 88 14.90 -1.51 14.28
CA GLU A 88 13.67 -1.97 13.62
C GLU A 88 12.40 -1.53 14.37
N GLN A 89 12.40 -1.56 15.70
CA GLN A 89 11.21 -1.18 16.48
C GLN A 89 10.77 0.26 16.18
N ALA A 90 11.72 1.20 16.13
CA ALA A 90 11.43 2.59 15.81
C ALA A 90 10.91 2.75 14.37
N PHE A 91 11.47 2.00 13.42
CA PHE A 91 10.95 1.93 12.05
C PHE A 91 9.50 1.42 12.03
N ARG A 92 9.18 0.33 12.73
CA ARG A 92 7.82 -0.23 12.80
C ARG A 92 6.83 0.73 13.45
N ASP A 93 7.23 1.42 14.50
CA ASP A 93 6.40 2.46 15.11
C ASP A 93 6.16 3.65 14.17
N GLY A 94 7.16 4.04 13.40
CA GLY A 94 7.05 5.05 12.34
C GLY A 94 6.13 4.60 11.20
N GLU A 95 6.33 3.39 10.68
CA GLU A 95 5.51 2.74 9.65
C GLU A 95 4.04 2.75 10.05
N ARG A 96 3.72 2.29 11.27
CA ARG A 96 2.36 2.34 11.81
C ARG A 96 1.79 3.76 11.81
N ARG A 97 2.49 4.73 12.40
CA ARG A 97 2.00 6.12 12.50
C ARG A 97 1.71 6.74 11.13
N VAL A 98 2.59 6.49 10.15
CA VAL A 98 2.42 6.99 8.78
C VAL A 98 1.18 6.36 8.14
N ILE A 99 1.02 5.03 8.23
CA ILE A 99 -0.14 4.34 7.63
C ILE A 99 -1.45 4.82 8.27
N LEU A 100 -1.52 4.91 9.61
CA LEU A 100 -2.72 5.40 10.29
C LEU A 100 -3.10 6.81 9.83
N ARG A 101 -2.14 7.72 9.69
CA ARG A 101 -2.37 9.08 9.17
C ARG A 101 -2.87 9.06 7.73
N LEU A 102 -2.28 8.23 6.87
CA LEU A 102 -2.68 8.12 5.46
C LEU A 102 -4.12 7.64 5.32
N LEU A 103 -4.56 6.71 6.17
CA LEU A 103 -5.93 6.17 6.15
C LEU A 103 -7.02 7.19 6.53
N GLU A 104 -6.67 8.39 7.03
CA GLU A 104 -7.62 9.49 7.22
C GLU A 104 -7.85 10.34 5.96
N SER A 105 -7.14 10.04 4.86
CA SER A 105 -7.21 10.81 3.61
C SER A 105 -8.37 10.33 2.71
N PRO A 106 -8.82 11.15 1.75
CA PRO A 106 -9.73 10.71 0.69
C PRO A 106 -9.21 9.47 -0.06
N PRO A 107 -10.06 8.73 -0.80
CA PRO A 107 -9.68 7.47 -1.45
C PRO A 107 -8.39 7.53 -2.27
N PHE A 108 -7.53 6.54 -2.07
CA PHE A 108 -6.23 6.38 -2.73
C PHE A 108 -5.81 4.91 -2.78
N VAL A 109 -4.79 4.58 -3.55
CA VAL A 109 -4.18 3.25 -3.57
C VAL A 109 -2.85 3.29 -2.82
N LEU A 110 -2.70 2.47 -1.77
CA LEU A 110 -1.50 2.35 -0.95
C LEU A 110 -0.76 1.05 -1.24
N ALA A 111 0.52 1.12 -1.58
CA ALA A 111 1.42 -0.02 -1.49
C ALA A 111 2.15 0.00 -0.13
N THR A 112 2.03 -1.05 0.67
CA THR A 112 2.70 -1.11 1.98
C THR A 112 4.10 -1.71 1.90
N GLY A 113 4.91 -1.47 2.93
CA GLY A 113 6.07 -2.30 3.24
C GLY A 113 5.66 -3.75 3.53
N GLY A 114 6.59 -4.69 3.35
CA GLY A 114 6.30 -6.11 3.58
C GLY A 114 5.99 -6.47 5.04
N GLY A 115 6.37 -5.63 6.01
CA GLY A 115 6.09 -5.89 7.43
C GLY A 115 4.89 -5.14 8.00
N ALA A 116 4.36 -4.14 7.27
CA ALA A 116 3.30 -3.26 7.76
C ALA A 116 2.07 -4.00 8.31
N PHE A 117 1.61 -5.03 7.59
CA PHE A 117 0.42 -5.80 7.95
C PHE A 117 0.66 -6.79 9.11
N MET A 118 1.87 -6.87 9.67
CA MET A 118 2.16 -7.69 10.85
C MET A 118 1.72 -7.00 12.16
N ASP A 119 1.69 -5.66 12.19
CA ASP A 119 1.23 -4.93 13.37
C ASP A 119 -0.31 -5.01 13.46
N PRO A 120 -0.87 -5.53 14.56
CA PRO A 120 -2.32 -5.73 14.70
C PRO A 120 -3.09 -4.40 14.69
N ARG A 121 -2.50 -3.28 15.10
CA ARG A 121 -3.14 -1.96 15.05
C ARG A 121 -3.21 -1.45 13.62
N THR A 122 -2.18 -1.71 12.81
CA THR A 122 -2.20 -1.43 11.38
C THR A 122 -3.29 -2.25 10.70
N ARG A 123 -3.36 -3.57 10.96
CA ARG A 123 -4.43 -4.43 10.40
C ARG A 123 -5.83 -3.94 10.80
N ALA A 124 -6.07 -3.69 12.08
CA ALA A 124 -7.35 -3.21 12.58
C ALA A 124 -7.78 -1.89 11.91
N ALA A 125 -6.85 -0.94 11.73
CA ALA A 125 -7.15 0.31 11.04
C ALA A 125 -7.45 0.11 9.55
N VAL A 126 -6.71 -0.77 8.87
CA VAL A 126 -6.96 -1.12 7.47
C VAL A 126 -8.35 -1.75 7.32
N HIS A 127 -8.72 -2.72 8.17
CA HIS A 127 -10.07 -3.32 8.15
C HIS A 127 -11.19 -2.30 8.41
N GLY A 128 -10.94 -1.32 9.27
CA GLY A 128 -11.95 -0.31 9.60
C GLY A 128 -12.11 0.79 8.54
N LYS A 129 -11.10 1.02 7.69
CA LYS A 129 -11.02 2.23 6.84
C LYS A 129 -10.75 1.99 5.37
N ALA A 130 -10.32 0.79 4.96
CA ALA A 130 -9.85 0.52 3.62
C ALA A 130 -10.36 -0.82 3.09
N ILE A 131 -10.10 -1.09 1.80
CA ILE A 131 -10.19 -2.42 1.21
C ILE A 131 -8.76 -2.96 1.10
N SER A 132 -8.45 -4.04 1.80
CA SER A 132 -7.14 -4.68 1.74
C SER A 132 -7.08 -5.78 0.68
N ILE A 133 -6.01 -5.79 -0.10
CA ILE A 133 -5.77 -6.78 -1.15
C ILE A 133 -4.41 -7.42 -0.91
N TRP A 134 -4.41 -8.70 -0.56
CA TRP A 134 -3.20 -9.51 -0.54
C TRP A 134 -2.82 -9.93 -1.97
N LEU A 135 -1.70 -9.39 -2.46
CA LEU A 135 -1.05 -9.93 -3.65
C LEU A 135 -0.21 -11.14 -3.26
N ARG A 136 -0.79 -12.33 -3.41
CA ARG A 136 -0.16 -13.61 -3.09
C ARG A 136 0.75 -14.03 -4.24
N ALA A 137 1.97 -14.47 -3.92
CA ALA A 137 2.93 -14.95 -4.91
C ALA A 137 3.64 -16.18 -4.35
N ASP A 138 3.97 -17.13 -5.21
CA ASP A 138 4.76 -18.30 -4.83
C ASP A 138 6.23 -17.93 -4.57
N LEU A 139 6.92 -18.80 -3.81
CA LEU A 139 8.31 -18.58 -3.41
C LEU A 139 9.23 -18.40 -4.61
N ASP A 140 9.04 -19.17 -5.67
CA ASP A 140 9.91 -19.13 -6.84
C ASP A 140 9.81 -17.78 -7.57
N LEU A 141 8.60 -17.26 -7.71
CA LEU A 141 8.35 -15.94 -8.28
C LEU A 141 8.95 -14.84 -7.42
N LEU A 142 8.79 -14.93 -6.10
CA LEU A 142 9.37 -13.98 -5.16
C LEU A 142 10.89 -13.95 -5.30
N VAL A 143 11.55 -15.11 -5.24
CA VAL A 143 13.00 -15.26 -5.42
C VAL A 143 13.47 -14.66 -6.75
N ARG A 144 12.80 -15.01 -7.86
CA ARG A 144 13.15 -14.46 -9.19
C ARG A 144 13.04 -12.95 -9.25
N ARG A 145 11.99 -12.36 -8.64
CA ARG A 145 11.75 -10.91 -8.69
C ARG A 145 12.61 -10.12 -7.70
N THR A 146 12.95 -10.69 -6.56
CA THR A 146 13.83 -10.03 -5.57
C THR A 146 15.28 -10.10 -6.00
N GLY A 147 15.74 -11.19 -6.61
CA GLY A 147 17.13 -11.33 -7.07
C GLY A 147 17.56 -10.34 -8.16
N ARG A 148 16.61 -9.71 -8.87
CA ARG A 148 16.88 -8.69 -9.89
C ARG A 148 17.14 -7.29 -9.32
N ARG A 149 16.95 -7.06 -8.02
CA ARG A 149 17.09 -5.73 -7.37
C ARG A 149 17.97 -5.85 -6.11
N GLY A 150 19.13 -5.19 -6.11
CA GLY A 150 20.15 -5.29 -5.06
C GLY A 150 19.82 -4.61 -3.72
N ASP A 151 18.87 -3.68 -3.67
CA ASP A 151 18.63 -2.84 -2.48
C ASP A 151 17.56 -3.41 -1.53
N ARG A 152 17.74 -4.65 -1.07
CA ARG A 152 16.84 -5.25 -0.07
C ARG A 152 17.60 -5.68 1.18
N PRO A 153 17.72 -4.81 2.21
CA PRO A 153 18.49 -5.11 3.43
C PRO A 153 18.11 -6.45 4.09
N LEU A 154 16.82 -6.81 4.08
CA LEU A 154 16.33 -8.08 4.65
C LEU A 154 16.75 -9.35 3.88
N LEU A 155 17.25 -9.21 2.65
CA LEU A 155 17.71 -10.32 1.79
C LEU A 155 19.23 -10.30 1.55
N GLN A 156 19.96 -9.41 2.23
CA GLN A 156 21.43 -9.42 2.24
C GLN A 156 21.93 -10.46 3.24
N VAL A 157 21.61 -11.73 2.98
CA VAL A 157 21.95 -12.91 3.77
C VAL A 157 22.47 -14.02 2.86
N ASP A 158 23.13 -15.02 3.43
CA ASP A 158 23.76 -16.11 2.66
C ASP A 158 22.76 -16.90 1.79
N ASP A 159 21.55 -17.15 2.30
CA ASP A 159 20.47 -17.81 1.55
C ASP A 159 19.19 -16.95 1.51
N PRO A 160 19.04 -16.08 0.49
CA PRO A 160 17.85 -15.26 0.31
C PRO A 160 16.57 -16.07 0.06
N ARG A 161 16.67 -17.29 -0.49
CA ARG A 161 15.52 -18.15 -0.76
C ARG A 161 14.99 -18.71 0.56
N ALA A 162 15.86 -19.26 1.40
CA ALA A 162 15.47 -19.71 2.73
C ALA A 162 14.88 -18.57 3.56
N LYS A 163 15.46 -17.36 3.50
CA LYS A 163 14.92 -16.21 4.20
C LYS A 163 13.53 -15.81 3.71
N LEU A 164 13.29 -15.85 2.40
CA LEU A 164 11.95 -15.61 1.85
C LEU A 164 10.94 -16.67 2.29
N ALA A 165 11.33 -17.95 2.33
CA ALA A 165 10.47 -19.03 2.81
C ALA A 165 10.06 -18.83 4.29
N GLU A 166 11.00 -18.48 5.15
CA GLU A 166 10.73 -18.13 6.57
C GLU A 166 9.76 -16.95 6.68
N LEU A 167 9.98 -15.89 5.89
CA LEU A 167 9.08 -14.74 5.85
C LEU A 167 7.68 -15.10 5.32
N MET A 168 7.57 -16.03 4.37
CA MET A 168 6.27 -16.52 3.89
C MET A 168 5.52 -17.22 5.01
N GLU A 169 6.15 -18.19 5.67
CA GLU A 169 5.54 -18.95 6.77
C GLU A 169 5.08 -18.04 7.89
N MET A 170 5.93 -17.08 8.29
CA MET A 170 5.60 -16.11 9.33
C MET A 170 4.45 -15.17 8.95
N ARG A 171 4.41 -14.67 7.70
CA ARG A 171 3.56 -13.53 7.33
C ARG A 171 2.27 -13.90 6.60
N HIS A 172 2.22 -15.06 5.95
CA HIS A 172 1.03 -15.52 5.23
C HIS A 172 -0.24 -15.59 6.09
N PRO A 173 -0.20 -16.09 7.34
CA PRO A 173 -1.39 -16.11 8.19
C PRO A 173 -2.00 -14.72 8.38
N PHE A 174 -1.15 -13.70 8.52
CA PHE A 174 -1.59 -12.31 8.69
C PHE A 174 -2.07 -11.69 7.36
N TYR A 175 -1.41 -11.97 6.23
CA TYR A 175 -1.90 -11.49 4.94
C TYR A 175 -3.23 -12.13 4.54
N ALA A 176 -3.49 -13.36 4.97
CA ALA A 176 -4.75 -14.05 4.73
C ALA A 176 -5.94 -13.41 5.44
N GLU A 177 -5.70 -12.52 6.43
CA GLU A 177 -6.75 -11.70 7.04
C GLU A 177 -7.26 -10.61 6.08
N ALA A 178 -6.56 -10.28 4.99
CA ALA A 178 -6.97 -9.24 4.04
C ALA A 178 -8.34 -9.52 3.39
N ASP A 179 -9.07 -8.45 3.06
CA ASP A 179 -10.42 -8.53 2.49
C ASP A 179 -10.46 -9.32 1.18
N LEU A 180 -9.44 -9.17 0.35
CA LEU A 180 -9.30 -9.81 -0.94
C LEU A 180 -7.92 -10.48 -1.07
N THR A 181 -7.89 -11.63 -1.72
CA THR A 181 -6.63 -12.29 -2.13
C THR A 181 -6.58 -12.41 -3.64
N VAL A 182 -5.48 -11.98 -4.24
CA VAL A 182 -5.24 -12.08 -5.69
C VAL A 182 -3.86 -12.69 -5.95
N ASP A 183 -3.83 -13.73 -6.78
CA ASP A 183 -2.59 -14.38 -7.17
C ASP A 183 -1.81 -13.55 -8.20
N SER A 184 -0.66 -13.05 -7.76
CA SER A 184 0.38 -12.45 -8.58
C SER A 184 1.21 -13.58 -9.20
N GLN A 185 1.14 -13.68 -10.52
CA GLN A 185 1.84 -14.69 -11.30
C GLN A 185 2.98 -14.06 -12.10
N ASP A 186 3.82 -14.92 -12.68
CA ASP A 186 4.77 -14.50 -13.70
C ASP A 186 4.04 -14.09 -14.98
N GLY A 187 4.63 -13.16 -15.73
CA GLY A 187 4.02 -12.59 -16.94
C GLY A 187 3.64 -11.10 -16.83
N PRO A 188 2.85 -10.60 -17.81
CA PRO A 188 2.51 -9.19 -17.91
C PRO A 188 1.76 -8.67 -16.67
N PRO A 189 2.16 -7.52 -16.08
CA PRO A 189 1.49 -6.95 -14.92
C PRO A 189 0.00 -6.68 -15.11
N ASP A 190 -0.43 -6.48 -16.36
CA ASP A 190 -1.84 -6.20 -16.69
C ASP A 190 -2.74 -7.39 -16.38
N LEU A 191 -2.25 -8.64 -16.46
CA LEU A 191 -3.06 -9.82 -16.08
C LEU A 191 -3.40 -9.81 -14.59
N THR A 192 -2.43 -9.49 -13.73
CA THR A 192 -2.66 -9.34 -12.29
C THR A 192 -3.55 -8.13 -12.01
N LEU A 193 -3.40 -7.03 -12.75
CA LEU A 193 -4.27 -5.86 -12.62
C LEU A 193 -5.74 -6.19 -12.93
N GLU A 194 -6.01 -6.89 -14.03
CA GLU A 194 -7.38 -7.27 -14.41
C GLU A 194 -8.02 -8.19 -13.34
N ARG A 195 -7.24 -9.09 -12.73
CA ARG A 195 -7.71 -9.88 -11.58
C ARG A 195 -8.03 -9.03 -10.35
N VAL A 196 -7.22 -8.02 -10.06
CA VAL A 196 -7.48 -7.07 -8.97
C VAL A 196 -8.76 -6.28 -9.23
N LEU A 197 -8.96 -5.80 -10.46
CA LEU A 197 -10.18 -5.08 -10.84
C LEU A 197 -11.42 -5.98 -10.74
N ALA A 198 -11.33 -7.22 -11.23
CA ALA A 198 -12.41 -8.20 -11.10
C ALA A 198 -12.76 -8.51 -9.63
N ALA A 199 -11.74 -8.68 -8.77
CA ALA A 199 -11.95 -8.90 -7.34
C ALA A 199 -12.60 -7.69 -6.65
N LEU A 200 -12.18 -6.47 -7.00
CA LEU A 200 -12.78 -5.24 -6.49
C LEU A 200 -14.24 -5.06 -6.95
N ALA A 201 -14.54 -5.36 -8.21
CA ALA A 201 -15.91 -5.28 -8.73
C ALA A 201 -16.87 -6.26 -8.05
N ALA A 202 -16.38 -7.44 -7.68
CA ALA A 202 -17.15 -8.46 -6.97
C ALA A 202 -17.20 -8.26 -5.45
N TYR A 203 -16.40 -7.35 -4.90
CA TYR A 203 -16.27 -7.18 -3.46
C TYR A 203 -17.51 -6.52 -2.86
N GLN A 204 -18.19 -7.29 -2.01
CA GLN A 204 -19.25 -6.77 -1.15
C GLN A 204 -18.63 -6.57 0.24
N PRO A 205 -18.58 -5.32 0.75
CA PRO A 205 -18.06 -5.11 2.08
C PRO A 205 -18.90 -5.92 3.07
N PRO A 206 -18.27 -6.59 4.06
CA PRO A 206 -19.04 -7.09 5.19
C PRO A 206 -19.85 -5.93 5.73
N ALA A 207 -21.12 -6.18 6.09
CA ALA A 207 -22.02 -5.12 6.57
C ALA A 207 -21.30 -4.36 7.70
N LEU A 208 -20.72 -3.21 7.37
CA LEU A 208 -20.13 -2.32 8.36
C LEU A 208 -21.27 -2.01 9.29
N ALA A 209 -21.14 -2.38 10.57
CA ALA A 209 -22.15 -2.10 11.57
C ALA A 209 -22.47 -0.61 11.47
N LYS A 210 -23.60 -0.27 10.84
CA LYS A 210 -24.08 1.10 10.61
C LYS A 210 -24.49 1.78 11.93
N ASP A 211 -24.15 1.21 13.07
CA ASP A 211 -24.72 1.53 14.37
C ASP A 211 -23.90 2.52 15.21
N ALA A 212 -22.70 2.92 14.76
CA ALA A 212 -21.93 3.93 15.51
C ALA A 212 -22.42 5.38 15.28
N ALA A 213 -22.90 5.71 14.08
CA ALA A 213 -23.38 7.07 13.77
C ALA A 213 -24.83 7.29 14.21
N ALA A 214 -25.71 6.29 14.05
CA ALA A 214 -27.14 6.41 14.37
C ALA A 214 -27.46 6.31 15.89
N GLY A 215 -26.48 5.87 16.70
CA GLY A 215 -26.60 5.80 18.16
C GLY A 215 -26.21 7.09 18.89
N ALA A 216 -25.32 7.89 18.30
CA ALA A 216 -24.88 9.16 18.88
C ALA A 216 -25.92 10.28 18.70
N GLU A 217 -26.57 10.35 17.53
CA GLU A 217 -27.60 11.36 17.25
C GLU A 217 -28.89 11.14 18.07
N ARG A 218 -29.23 9.89 18.40
CA ARG A 218 -30.38 9.59 19.28
C ARG A 218 -30.13 9.90 20.76
N ARG A 219 -28.88 9.89 21.23
CA ARG A 219 -28.55 10.26 22.62
C ARG A 219 -28.42 11.77 22.82
N ALA A 220 -28.07 12.52 21.78
CA ALA A 220 -28.05 13.99 21.82
C ALA A 220 -29.44 14.63 21.67
N ALA A 221 -30.40 13.93 21.06
CA ALA A 221 -31.77 14.41 20.88
C ALA A 221 -32.73 14.06 22.05
N SER A 222 -32.24 13.41 23.11
CA SER A 222 -33.03 13.03 24.30
C SER A 222 -32.44 13.60 25.60
N SER A 223 -31.57 14.61 25.49
CA SER A 223 -30.93 15.32 26.60
C SER A 223 -31.18 16.82 26.52
#